data_AF-A0A1E4DJR4-F1
#
_entry.id   AF-A0A1E4DJR4-F1
#
_cell.length_a   1.000
_cell.length_b   1.000
_cell.length_c   1.000
_cell.angle_alpha   90.00
_cell.angle_beta   90.00
_cell.angle_gamma   90.00
#
_symmetry.space_group_name_H-M   'P 1'
#
loop_
_entity.id
_entity.type
_entity.pdbx_description
1 polymer ?
#
loop_
_entity_poly.entity_id
_entity_poly.type
_entity_poly.pdbx_seq_one_letter_code
_entity_poly.pdbx_strand_id
1 'polypeptide(L)' 'MADYSMGGGLTLLTALEKSDKFADFLKTRMTQALETRDPTELHYLLAQLDDYHSYMWRYYKKLATDRPERMNPGV' A
#
# COMPACT_ATOMS: atom_id res chain seq x y z
N MET A 1 10.82 15.79 -5.75
CA MET A 1 10.38 14.37 -5.82
C MET A 1 10.20 13.92 -4.38
N ALA A 2 8.98 14.07 -3.87
CA ALA A 2 8.73 14.09 -2.43
C ALA A 2 8.62 12.67 -1.85
N ASP A 3 9.26 12.52 -0.70
CA ASP A 3 9.36 11.34 0.15
C ASP A 3 8.05 10.55 0.28
N TYR A 4 7.95 9.42 -0.42
CA TYR A 4 6.97 8.40 -0.08
C TYR A 4 7.52 7.61 1.12
N SER A 5 7.31 8.13 2.33
CA SER A 5 7.62 7.40 3.56
C SER A 5 6.53 6.35 3.85
N MET A 6 6.91 5.07 3.81
CA MET A 6 6.10 3.93 4.27
C MET A 6 5.96 3.88 5.81
N GLY A 7 6.34 4.95 6.53
CA GLY A 7 6.01 5.18 7.93
C GLY A 7 4.66 5.89 8.09
N GLY A 8 3.90 5.58 9.15
CA GLY A 8 2.64 6.27 9.44
C GLY A 8 1.74 5.51 10.42
N GLY A 9 0.80 6.22 11.04
CA GLY A 9 -0.18 5.62 11.95
C GLY A 9 -1.13 4.65 11.23
N LEU A 10 -1.62 3.66 11.96
CA LEU A 10 -2.67 2.73 11.49
C LEU A 10 -4.06 3.38 11.67
N THR A 11 -4.31 4.51 11.00
CA THR A 11 -5.60 5.21 11.03
C THR A 11 -6.31 5.08 9.68
N LEU A 12 -7.63 5.25 9.65
CA LEU A 12 -8.40 5.24 8.40
C LEU A 12 -7.90 6.31 7.43
N LEU A 13 -7.73 7.55 7.91
CA LEU A 13 -7.26 8.65 7.07
C LEU A 13 -5.89 8.34 6.46
N THR A 14 -4.94 7.85 7.27
CA THR A 14 -3.60 7.49 6.78
C THR A 14 -3.63 6.33 5.79
N ALA A 15 -4.50 5.33 6.01
CA ALA A 15 -4.64 4.21 5.08
C ALA A 15 -5.19 4.70 3.72
N LEU A 16 -6.21 5.55 3.73
CA LEU A 16 -6.78 6.15 2.51
C LEU A 16 -5.74 7.00 1.76
N GLU A 17 -5.05 7.91 2.45
CA GLU A 17 -4.02 8.75 1.84
C GLU A 17 -2.85 7.95 1.25
N LYS A 18 -2.45 6.84 1.90
CA LYS A 18 -1.41 5.96 1.36
C LYS A 18 -1.90 5.19 0.15
N SER A 19 -3.14 4.69 0.16
CA SER A 19 -3.73 4.00 -0.99
C SER A 19 -3.78 4.89 -2.22
N ASP A 20 -4.26 6.14 -2.09
CA ASP A 20 -4.34 7.07 -3.22
C ASP A 20 -2.96 7.39 -3.80
N LYS A 21 -2.01 7.79 -2.93
CA LYS A 21 -0.64 8.10 -3.35
C LYS A 21 0.06 6.91 -4.00
N PHE A 22 -0.16 5.71 -3.48
CA PHE A 22 0.46 4.51 -4.01
C PHE A 22 -0.12 4.11 -5.37
N ALA A 23 -1.43 4.28 -5.57
CA ALA A 23 -2.08 4.04 -6.85
C ALA A 23 -1.53 4.97 -7.95
N ASP A 24 -1.41 6.28 -7.65
CA ASP A 24 -0.83 7.26 -8.57
C ASP A 24 0.64 6.96 -8.90
N PHE A 25 1.42 6.59 -7.87
CA PHE A 25 2.82 6.20 -8.01
C PHE A 25 2.98 4.99 -8.94
N LEU A 26 2.21 3.92 -8.71
CA LEU A 26 2.27 2.72 -9.52
C LEU A 26 1.82 2.99 -10.95
N LYS A 27 0.68 3.65 -11.15
CA LYS A 27 0.17 3.95 -12.49
C LYS A 27 1.20 4.73 -13.32
N THR A 28 1.89 5.68 -12.69
CA THR A 28 2.88 6.51 -13.40
C THR A 28 4.16 5.73 -13.69
N ARG A 29 4.75 5.10 -12.66
CA ARG A 29 6.10 4.51 -12.79
C ARG A 29 6.10 3.10 -13.35
N MET A 30 5.11 2.27 -13.01
CA MET A 30 5.02 0.89 -13.50
C MET A 30 4.79 0.86 -15.01
N THR A 31 3.89 1.68 -15.53
CA THR A 31 3.66 1.79 -16.98
C THR A 31 4.94 2.19 -17.69
N GLN A 32 5.64 3.22 -17.22
CA GLN A 32 6.91 3.66 -17.80
C GLN A 32 7.97 2.55 -17.76
N ALA A 33 8.15 1.87 -16.62
CA ALA A 33 9.13 0.81 -16.46
C ALA A 33 8.88 -0.39 -17.39
N LEU A 34 7.61 -0.72 -17.61
CA LEU A 34 7.20 -1.77 -18.54
C LEU A 34 7.45 -1.36 -19.99
N GLU A 35 7.10 -0.13 -20.36
CA GLU A 35 7.32 0.41 -21.71
C GLU A 35 8.80 0.47 -22.08
N THR A 36 9.65 0.89 -21.13
CA THR A 36 11.10 0.96 -21.33
C THR A 36 11.82 -0.36 -21.09
N ARG A 37 11.11 -1.40 -20.64
CA ARG A 37 11.67 -2.70 -20.26
C ARG A 37 12.82 -2.57 -19.26
N ASP A 38 12.66 -1.71 -18.26
CA ASP A 38 13.66 -1.44 -17.24
C ASP A 38 13.52 -2.43 -16.06
N PRO A 39 14.37 -3.48 -15.96
CA PRO A 39 14.26 -4.48 -14.91
C PRO A 39 14.63 -3.93 -13.53
N THR A 40 15.48 -2.90 -13.44
CA THR A 40 15.90 -2.30 -12.17
C THR A 40 14.75 -1.51 -11.56
N GLU A 41 14.11 -0.68 -12.38
CA GLU A 41 12.93 0.08 -11.97
C GLU A 41 11.77 -0.87 -11.61
N LEU A 42 11.53 -1.92 -12.40
CA LEU A 42 10.53 -2.93 -12.07
C LEU A 42 10.80 -3.61 -10.71
N HIS A 43 12.04 -4.00 -10.45
CA HIS A 43 12.40 -4.59 -9.16
C HIS A 43 12.15 -3.63 -7.99
N TYR A 44 12.50 -2.35 -8.14
CA TYR A 44 12.23 -1.33 -7.15
C TYR A 44 10.71 -1.15 -6.90
N LEU A 45 9.90 -1.10 -7.96
CA LEU A 45 8.45 -0.94 -7.84
C LEU A 45 7.78 -2.16 -7.18
N LEU A 46 8.29 -3.36 -7.44
CA LEU A 46 7.83 -4.58 -6.76
C LEU A 46 8.15 -4.55 -5.25
N ALA A 47 9.33 -4.06 -4.85
CA ALA A 47 9.63 -3.86 -3.44
C ALA A 47 8.66 -2.85 -2.78
N GLN A 48 8.28 -1.79 -3.48
CA GLN A 48 7.27 -0.84 -2.98
C GLN A 48 5.87 -1.47 -2.88
N LEU A 49 5.51 -2.42 -3.74
CA LEU A 49 4.30 -3.23 -3.61
C LEU A 49 4.29 -4.06 -2.33
N ASP A 50 5.40 -4.73 -2.03
CA ASP A 50 5.55 -5.55 -0.82
C ASP A 50 5.47 -4.71 0.47
N ASP A 51 6.07 -3.52 0.47
CA ASP A 51 6.00 -2.59 1.58
C ASP A 51 4.55 -2.09 1.82
N TYR A 52 3.81 -1.81 0.74
CA TYR A 52 2.41 -1.37 0.83
C TYR A 52 1.53 -2.49 1.34
N HIS A 53 1.70 -3.71 0.82
CA HIS A 53 1.06 -4.91 1.31
C HIS A 53 1.32 -5.10 2.81
N SER A 54 2.58 -4.96 3.24
CA SER A 54 2.97 -5.07 4.65
C SER A 54 2.30 -4.02 5.54
N TYR A 55 2.13 -2.79 5.06
CA TYR A 55 1.35 -1.77 5.75
C TYR A 55 -0.13 -2.15 5.86
N MET A 56 -0.77 -2.50 4.74
CA MET A 56 -2.19 -2.84 4.72
C MET A 56 -2.50 -4.09 5.55
N TRP A 57 -1.59 -5.06 5.60
CA TRP A 57 -1.70 -6.22 6.46
C TRP A 57 -1.72 -5.86 7.95
N ARG A 58 -0.85 -4.94 8.38
CA ARG A 58 -0.87 -4.41 9.76
C ARG A 58 -2.17 -3.66 10.05
N TYR A 59 -2.65 -2.88 9.09
CA TYR A 59 -3.93 -2.17 9.22
C TYR A 59 -5.12 -3.13 9.33
N TYR A 60 -5.15 -4.19 8.50
CA TYR A 60 -6.11 -5.28 8.60
C TYR A 60 -6.10 -5.93 9.98
N LYS A 61 -4.92 -6.31 10.50
CA LYS A 61 -4.80 -6.90 11.84
C LYS A 61 -5.35 -5.98 12.92
N LYS A 62 -5.10 -4.68 12.81
CA LYS A 62 -5.69 -3.70 13.72
C LYS A 62 -7.22 -3.70 13.63
N LEU A 63 -7.79 -3.66 12.43
CA LEU A 63 -9.24 -3.71 12.26
C LEU A 63 -9.85 -5.02 12.80
N ALA A 64 -9.14 -6.14 12.64
CA ALA A 64 -9.55 -7.44 13.20
C ALA A 64 -9.70 -7.39 14.72
N THR A 65 -8.76 -6.71 15.39
CA THR A 65 -8.76 -6.53 16.84
C THR A 65 -9.78 -5.48 17.30
N ASP A 66 -9.86 -4.36 16.59
CA ASP A 66 -10.68 -3.21 17.00
C ASP A 66 -12.17 -3.39 16.64
N ARG A 67 -12.48 -4.21 15.63
CA ARG A 67 -13.83 -4.46 15.08
C ARG A 67 -14.06 -5.93 14.72
N PRO A 68 -13.92 -6.87 15.67
CA PRO A 68 -14.07 -8.30 15.40
C PRO A 68 -15.47 -8.67 14.86
N GLU A 69 -16.51 -7.91 15.22
CA GLU A 69 -17.89 -8.09 14.74
C GLU A 69 -18.03 -7.87 13.23
N ARG A 70 -17.13 -7.10 12.61
CA ARG A 70 -17.09 -6.90 11.15
C ARG A 70 -16.44 -8.09 10.42
N MET A 71 -15.72 -8.96 11.12
CA MET A 71 -15.18 -10.20 10.55
C MET A 71 -16.17 -11.38 10.60
N ASN A 72 -17.04 -11.41 11.61
CA ASN A 72 -18.05 -12.45 11.79
C ASN A 72 -19.47 -11.85 11.89
N PRO A 73 -20.05 -11.37 10.79
CA PRO A 73 -21.42 -10.86 10.80
C PRO A 73 -22.40 -12.03 10.93
N GLY A 74 -22.70 -12.47 12.15
CA GLY A 74 -23.71 -13.50 12.41
C GLY A 74 -23.40 -14.52 13.53
N VAL A 75 -22.42 -14.28 14.40
CA VAL A 75 -22.27 -15.01 15.67
C VAL A 75 -22.75 -14.12 16.82
#